data_AF-A0A396Z2K3-F1
#
_entry.id   AF-A0A396Z2K3-F1
#
_cell.length_a   1.000
_cell.length_b   1.000
_cell.length_c   1.000
_cell.angle_alpha   90.00
_cell.angle_beta   90.00
_cell.angle_gamma   90.00
#
_symmetry.space_group_name_H-M   'P 1'
#
loop_
_entity.id
_entity.type
_entity.pdbx_description
1 polymer ?
#
loop_
_entity_poly.entity_id
_entity_poly.type
_entity_poly.pdbx_seq_one_letter_code
_entity_poly.pdbx_strand_id
1 'polypeptide(L)'
;MKKESSKLFNSLSKGLNEAIEYTKGKKVPGVKAQIIEIQKLPTFKGKEIRNIRTNLHLTQNTFAQALGVSAKTIEAWESGKNIPQGPAQRMLFILKNNSKALNILGIKN
;
A
#
# COMPACT_ATOMS: atom_id res chain seq x y z
N MET A 1 28.96 -4.61 -39.08
CA MET A 1 28.75 -5.54 -37.94
C MET A 1 29.68 -5.31 -36.74
N LYS A 2 31.01 -5.15 -36.87
CA LYS A 2 31.92 -5.02 -35.70
C LYS A 2 31.76 -3.74 -34.84
N LYS A 3 31.33 -2.60 -35.43
CA LYS A 3 31.24 -1.30 -34.74
C LYS A 3 30.10 -1.19 -33.72
N GLU A 4 28.94 -1.79 -33.99
CA GLU A 4 27.77 -1.74 -33.10
C GLU A 4 27.96 -2.58 -31.84
N SER A 5 28.53 -3.78 -31.98
CA SER A 5 28.84 -4.66 -30.84
C SER A 5 29.80 -4.00 -29.85
N SER A 6 30.77 -3.23 -30.34
CA SER A 6 31.72 -2.48 -29.50
C SER A 6 31.05 -1.29 -28.78
N LYS A 7 30.14 -0.58 -29.46
CA LYS A 7 29.41 0.54 -28.87
C LYS A 7 28.44 0.07 -27.77
N LEU A 8 27.74 -1.04 -28.00
CA LEU A 8 26.86 -1.66 -27.01
C LEU A 8 27.65 -2.16 -25.79
N PHE A 9 28.76 -2.87 -26.04
CA PHE A 9 29.65 -3.34 -24.98
C PHE A 9 30.12 -2.18 -24.09
N ASN A 10 30.63 -1.10 -24.69
CA ASN A 10 31.10 0.08 -23.95
C ASN A 10 29.99 0.74 -23.13
N SER A 11 28.77 0.80 -23.65
CA SER A 11 27.62 1.36 -22.93
C SER A 11 27.22 0.51 -21.72
N LEU A 12 27.23 -0.82 -21.87
CA LEU A 12 26.90 -1.75 -20.79
C LEU A 12 28.00 -1.76 -19.72
N SER A 13 29.27 -1.80 -20.10
CA SER A 13 30.40 -1.71 -19.18
C SER A 13 30.40 -0.39 -18.39
N LYS A 14 30.06 0.72 -19.06
CA LYS A 14 29.89 2.01 -18.40
C LYS A 14 28.75 1.97 -17.36
N GLY A 15 27.57 1.50 -17.74
CA GLY A 15 26.43 1.41 -16.82
C GLY A 15 26.68 0.47 -15.64
N LEU A 16 27.42 -0.62 -15.84
CA LEU A 16 27.81 -1.53 -14.75
C LEU A 16 28.78 -0.87 -13.77
N ASN A 17 29.77 -0.14 -14.28
CA ASN A 17 30.68 0.63 -13.43
C ASN A 17 29.94 1.73 -12.65
N GLU A 18 28.99 2.42 -13.28
CA GLU A 18 28.13 3.41 -12.63
C GLU A 18 27.28 2.78 -11.52
N ALA A 19 26.75 1.57 -11.73
CA ALA A 19 26.02 0.83 -10.70
C ALA A 19 26.90 0.42 -9.50
N ILE A 20 28.14 -0.02 -9.75
CA ILE A 20 29.11 -0.38 -8.70
C ILE A 20 29.50 0.85 -7.86
N GLU A 21 29.71 2.00 -8.50
CA GLU A 21 30.04 3.22 -7.75
C GLU A 21 28.83 3.73 -6.94
N TYR A 22 27.62 3.54 -7.45
CA TYR A 22 26.38 3.84 -6.72
C TYR A 22 26.23 2.97 -5.46
N THR A 23 26.52 1.66 -5.51
CA THR A 23 26.44 0.79 -4.32
C THR A 23 27.49 1.11 -3.26
N LYS A 24 28.64 1.68 -3.65
CA LYS A 24 29.66 2.21 -2.73
C LYS A 24 29.27 3.57 -2.10
N GLY A 25 28.06 4.07 -2.36
CA GLY A 25 27.55 5.31 -1.80
C GLY A 25 28.04 6.59 -2.50
N LYS A 26 28.71 6.46 -3.66
CA LYS A 26 29.12 7.63 -4.44
C LYS A 26 27.93 8.15 -5.27
N LYS A 27 27.79 9.46 -5.34
CA LYS A 27 26.81 10.11 -6.22
C LYS A 27 27.29 10.00 -7.67
N VAL A 28 26.61 9.17 -8.47
CA VAL A 28 26.92 9.01 -9.89
C VAL A 28 25.96 9.90 -10.71
N PRO A 29 26.47 10.88 -11.47
CA PRO A 29 25.64 11.73 -12.33
C PRO A 29 24.84 10.89 -13.33
N GLY A 30 23.50 11.06 -13.35
CA GLY A 30 22.61 10.34 -14.26
C GLY A 30 21.96 9.07 -13.68
N VAL A 31 22.44 8.56 -12.53
CA VAL A 31 21.77 7.46 -11.81
C VAL A 31 20.61 8.03 -11.00
N LYS A 32 19.38 7.65 -11.37
CA LYS A 32 18.16 7.95 -10.60
C LYS A 32 17.79 6.72 -9.80
N ALA A 33 17.90 6.80 -8.48
CA ALA A 33 17.39 5.78 -7.60
C ALA A 33 16.04 6.21 -7.02
N GLN A 34 15.05 5.33 -7.12
CA GLN A 34 13.78 5.47 -6.43
C GLN A 34 13.75 4.49 -5.27
N ILE A 35 13.91 5.00 -4.06
CA ILE A 35 13.75 4.20 -2.84
C ILE A 35 12.27 4.30 -2.45
N ILE A 36 11.58 3.16 -2.39
CA ILE A 36 10.19 3.08 -1.95
C ILE A 36 10.20 2.53 -0.53
N GLU A 37 9.96 3.40 0.45
CA GLU A 37 9.78 2.98 1.83
C GLU A 37 8.32 2.58 2.06
N ILE A 38 8.09 1.34 2.51
CA ILE A 38 6.75 0.82 2.79
C ILE A 38 6.54 0.89 4.30
N GLN A 39 5.64 1.79 4.72
CA GLN A 39 5.26 1.88 6.14
C GLN A 39 4.66 0.55 6.64
N LYS A 40 4.99 0.22 7.89
CA LYS A 40 4.46 -0.96 8.58
C LYS A 40 2.93 -0.93 8.58
N LEU A 41 2.34 -2.08 8.29
CA LEU A 41 0.89 -2.22 8.29
C LEU A 41 0.35 -1.99 9.72
N PRO A 42 -0.63 -1.08 9.91
CA PRO A 42 -1.30 -0.93 11.19
C PRO A 42 -2.17 -2.16 11.50
N THR A 43 -2.33 -2.45 12.78
CA THR A 43 -3.18 -3.55 13.26
C THR A 43 -4.38 -2.98 14.00
N PHE A 44 -5.50 -2.83 13.30
CA PHE A 44 -6.78 -2.48 13.89
C PHE A 44 -7.47 -3.72 14.46
N LYS A 45 -8.08 -3.57 15.64
CA LYS A 45 -8.85 -4.64 16.28
C LYS A 45 -10.02 -4.09 17.11
N GLY A 46 -11.07 -4.90 17.25
CA GLY A 46 -12.17 -4.66 18.18
C GLY A 46 -12.76 -3.26 18.06
N LYS A 47 -12.67 -2.50 19.17
CA LYS A 47 -13.20 -1.14 19.29
C LYS A 47 -12.65 -0.17 18.25
N GLU A 48 -11.41 -0.33 17.78
CA GLU A 48 -10.84 0.57 16.77
C GLU A 48 -11.58 0.48 15.44
N ILE A 49 -11.98 -0.73 15.06
CA ILE A 49 -12.74 -0.98 13.82
C ILE A 49 -14.13 -0.36 13.93
N ARG A 50 -14.76 -0.51 15.11
CA ARG A 50 -16.04 0.14 15.42
C ARG A 50 -15.94 1.66 15.30
N ASN A 51 -14.87 2.25 15.83
CA ASN A 51 -14.65 3.69 15.74
C ASN A 51 -14.49 4.18 14.30
N ILE A 52 -13.72 3.45 13.47
CA ILE A 52 -13.58 3.77 12.03
C ILE A 52 -14.96 3.78 11.37
N ARG A 53 -15.76 2.75 11.60
CA ARG A 53 -17.12 2.65 11.04
C ARG A 53 -18.02 3.80 11.50
N THR A 54 -18.04 4.10 12.80
CA THR A 54 -18.93 5.15 13.34
C THR A 54 -18.52 6.55 12.88
N ASN A 55 -17.22 6.79 12.68
CA ASN A 55 -16.72 8.06 12.13
C ASN A 55 -17.13 8.28 10.67
N LEU A 56 -17.46 7.20 9.95
CA LEU A 56 -18.04 7.24 8.61
C LEU A 56 -19.56 7.31 8.64
N HIS A 57 -20.19 7.34 9.82
CA HIS A 57 -21.64 7.31 10.02
C HIS A 57 -22.34 6.09 9.41
N LEU A 58 -21.65 4.94 9.36
CA LEU A 58 -22.17 3.71 8.77
C LEU A 58 -22.68 2.71 9.82
N THR A 59 -23.76 2.01 9.46
CA THR A 59 -24.20 0.79 10.17
C THR A 59 -23.23 -0.36 9.91
N GLN A 60 -23.28 -1.43 10.71
CA GLN A 60 -22.47 -2.62 10.46
C GLN A 60 -22.77 -3.24 9.09
N ASN A 61 -24.03 -3.28 8.67
CA ASN A 61 -24.43 -3.82 7.36
C ASN A 61 -23.87 -2.98 6.20
N THR A 62 -24.03 -1.66 6.24
CA THR A 62 -23.54 -0.79 5.18
C THR A 62 -22.01 -0.78 5.12
N PHE A 63 -21.33 -0.85 6.27
CA PHE A 63 -19.87 -0.99 6.33
C PHE A 63 -19.38 -2.34 5.81
N ALA A 64 -20.11 -3.41 6.08
CA ALA A 64 -19.80 -4.74 5.56
C ALA A 64 -19.91 -4.76 4.02
N GLN A 65 -20.98 -4.17 3.46
CA GLN A 65 -21.14 -4.01 2.02
C GLN A 65 -20.00 -3.17 1.42
N ALA A 66 -19.62 -2.06 2.08
CA ALA A 66 -18.53 -1.21 1.65
C ALA A 66 -17.18 -1.94 1.55
N LEU A 67 -16.94 -2.88 2.48
CA LEU A 67 -15.73 -3.68 2.53
C LEU A 67 -15.82 -5.00 1.75
N GLY A 68 -16.98 -5.33 1.17
CA GLY A 68 -17.20 -6.59 0.44
C GLY A 68 -17.17 -7.82 1.34
N VAL A 69 -17.60 -7.71 2.60
CA VAL A 69 -17.63 -8.81 3.58
C VAL A 69 -19.01 -8.97 4.21
N SER A 70 -19.23 -10.04 4.97
CA SER A 70 -20.49 -10.24 5.69
C SER A 70 -20.60 -9.34 6.93
N ALA A 71 -21.82 -8.98 7.33
CA ALA A 71 -22.05 -8.25 8.58
C ALA A 71 -21.51 -9.00 9.80
N LYS A 72 -21.62 -10.33 9.80
CA LYS A 72 -21.05 -11.22 10.82
C LYS A 72 -19.52 -11.13 10.90
N THR A 73 -18.86 -10.87 9.76
CA THR A 73 -17.41 -10.63 9.72
C THR A 73 -17.06 -9.33 10.42
N ILE A 74 -17.79 -8.24 10.15
CA ILE A 74 -17.62 -6.96 10.84
C ILE A 74 -17.88 -7.10 12.33
N GLU A 75 -18.94 -7.80 12.73
CA GLU A 75 -19.25 -8.08 14.13
C GLU A 75 -18.14 -8.87 14.83
N ALA A 76 -17.62 -9.93 14.18
CA ALA A 76 -16.50 -10.71 14.71
C ALA A 76 -15.22 -9.88 14.85
N TRP A 77 -14.99 -8.92 13.96
CA TRP A 77 -13.86 -8.00 14.05
C TRP A 77 -14.05 -6.95 15.15
N GLU A 78 -15.24 -6.36 15.27
CA GLU A 78 -15.56 -5.34 16.27
C GLU A 78 -15.64 -5.89 17.69
N SER A 79 -16.04 -7.16 17.85
CA SER A 79 -15.98 -7.89 19.12
C SER A 79 -14.57 -8.36 19.49
N GLY A 80 -13.62 -8.30 18.54
CA GLY A 80 -12.26 -8.80 18.73
C GLY A 80 -12.12 -10.33 18.69
N LYS A 81 -13.20 -11.05 18.34
CA LYS A 81 -13.17 -12.51 18.17
C LYS A 81 -12.20 -12.93 17.07
N ASN A 82 -12.16 -12.18 15.97
CA ASN A 82 -11.23 -12.37 14.86
C ASN A 82 -10.52 -11.05 14.53
N ILE A 83 -9.33 -11.14 13.94
CA ILE A 83 -8.56 -9.98 13.49
C ILE A 83 -8.55 -9.98 11.95
N PRO A 84 -8.86 -8.84 11.30
CA PRO A 84 -8.75 -8.72 9.85
C PRO A 84 -7.31 -8.97 9.38
N GLN A 85 -7.16 -9.60 8.21
CA GLN A 85 -5.86 -9.91 7.62
C GLN A 85 -5.38 -8.78 6.70
N GLY A 86 -4.10 -8.85 6.30
CA GLY A 86 -3.34 -7.83 5.58
C GLY A 86 -4.13 -6.81 4.73
N PRO A 87 -4.84 -7.26 3.67
CA PRO A 87 -5.61 -6.36 2.81
C PRO A 87 -6.74 -5.62 3.54
N ALA A 88 -7.48 -6.29 4.42
CA ALA A 88 -8.53 -5.67 5.21
C ALA A 88 -7.98 -4.64 6.19
N GLN A 89 -6.81 -4.90 6.81
CA GLN A 89 -6.12 -3.91 7.64
C GLN A 89 -5.71 -2.67 6.83
N ARG A 90 -5.22 -2.85 5.60
CA ARG A 90 -4.89 -1.74 4.71
C ARG A 90 -6.14 -0.96 4.29
N MET A 91 -7.25 -1.65 4.04
CA MET A 91 -8.53 -1.03 3.70
C MET A 91 -9.05 -0.16 4.86
N LEU A 92 -9.00 -0.70 6.08
CA LEU A 92 -9.35 0.02 7.31
C LEU A 92 -8.43 1.23 7.52
N PHE A 93 -7.14 1.12 7.20
CA PHE A 93 -6.21 2.26 7.26
C PHE A 93 -6.62 3.37 6.28
N ILE A 94 -6.97 3.02 5.04
CA ILE A 94 -7.39 4.00 4.04
C ILE A 94 -8.66 4.72 4.52
N LEU A 95 -9.67 3.95 4.96
CA LEU A 95 -10.94 4.48 5.43
C LEU A 95 -10.81 5.34 6.70
N LYS A 96 -9.88 5.00 7.60
CA LYS A 96 -9.58 5.80 8.79
C LYS A 96 -8.99 7.18 8.44
N ASN A 97 -8.11 7.25 7.44
CA ASN A 97 -7.35 8.46 7.13
C ASN A 97 -7.96 9.30 6.00
N ASN A 98 -8.91 8.75 5.24
CA ASN A 98 -9.54 9.47 4.13
C ASN A 98 -11.01 9.08 4.01
N SER A 99 -11.90 9.92 4.55
CA SER A 99 -13.35 9.72 4.45
C SER A 99 -13.87 9.75 3.01
N LYS A 100 -13.19 10.44 2.08
CA LYS A 100 -13.53 10.43 0.65
C LYS A 100 -13.21 9.09 -0.03
N ALA A 101 -12.51 8.17 0.63
CA ALA A 101 -12.23 6.85 0.09
C ALA A 101 -13.51 6.04 -0.18
N LEU A 102 -14.64 6.35 0.48
CA LEU A 102 -15.94 5.77 0.15
C LEU A 102 -16.34 6.05 -1.31
N ASN A 103 -16.04 7.24 -1.83
CA ASN A 103 -16.35 7.59 -3.22
C ASN A 103 -15.55 6.74 -4.21
N ILE A 104 -14.30 6.41 -3.87
CA ILE A 104 -13.44 5.53 -4.68
C ILE A 104 -14.04 4.12 -4.75
N LEU A 105 -14.74 3.70 -3.69
CA LEU A 105 -15.48 2.44 -3.63
C LEU A 105 -16.85 2.49 -4.32
N GLY A 106 -17.17 3.59 -5.00
CA GLY A 106 -18.47 3.78 -5.66
C GLY A 106 -19.63 4.04 -4.70
N ILE A 107 -19.34 4.31 -3.42
CA ILE A 107 -20.35 4.59 -2.40
C ILE A 107 -20.56 6.10 -2.39
N LYS A 108 -21.76 6.53 -2.77
CA LYS A 108 -22.17 7.94 -2.72
C LYS A 108 -22.77 8.22 -1.34
N ASN A 109 -22.32 9.30 -0.70
CA ASN A 109 -22.84 9.80 0.56
C ASN A 109 -23.25 11.26 0.39
#